data_AF-A0A8J3MQQ5-F1
#
_entry.id   AF-A0A8J3MQQ5-F1
#
_cell.length_a   1.000
_cell.length_b   1.000
_cell.length_c   1.000
_cell.angle_alpha   90.00
_cell.angle_beta   90.00
_cell.angle_gamma   90.00
#
_symmetry.space_group_name_H-M   'P 1'
#
loop_
_entity.id
_entity.type
_entity.pdbx_description
1 polymer ?
#
loop_
_entity_poly.entity_id
_entity_poly.type
_entity_poly.pdbx_seq_one_letter_code
_entity_poly.pdbx_strand_id
1 'polypeptide(L)'
;MAYKGIQCDRARKLHRVSMTREECNECVQDPAHPCPFNAKMLAMMWGDGDHEPNLQTFSPTRLMGCPRAKYLDAHKYSQYLDPYKKWNALRGTMAHGFFENAPLAPGVEFEITEERLETIIYTAFGPQKFVGKPDLVEVLYVDETKVVVKLTDWKSTKEVSHDFTEAKEDHQKQVNMYAYLLARTLPEYLGRPNLQVIVDELEIVYFDMGKVRRFNSKCSLIDRGKLLTPRSAGRYAELELMQIQHKDMEFMHDFIATLIEDAIEARDNLAPAYEGDKARLCPYCPFQIECVALAMEGR
;
A
#
# COMPACT_ATOMS: atom_id res chain seq x y z
N MET A 1 5.13 2.00 20.53
CA MET A 1 5.99 0.95 21.15
C MET A 1 7.33 0.94 20.42
N ALA A 2 8.44 0.82 21.14
CA ALA A 2 9.77 0.76 20.52
C ALA A 2 10.03 -0.60 19.83
N TYR A 3 10.75 -0.61 18.70
CA TYR A 3 11.21 -1.85 18.07
C TYR A 3 12.07 -2.68 19.03
N LYS A 4 11.94 -4.01 18.96
CA LYS A 4 12.75 -4.99 19.71
C LYS A 4 14.20 -5.05 19.23
N GLY A 5 14.50 -4.57 18.02
CA GLY A 5 15.83 -4.54 17.44
C GLY A 5 15.79 -4.26 15.93
N ILE A 6 16.93 -4.39 15.26
CA ILE A 6 17.10 -4.06 13.84
C ILE A 6 17.54 -5.30 13.05
N GLN A 7 16.88 -5.56 11.94
CA GLN A 7 17.24 -6.56 10.95
C GLN A 7 17.99 -5.90 9.81
N CYS A 8 19.31 -6.04 9.80
CA CYS A 8 20.18 -5.49 8.75
C CYS A 8 21.25 -6.50 8.33
N ASP A 9 22.05 -6.16 7.32
CA ASP A 9 23.08 -7.04 6.76
C ASP A 9 24.15 -7.43 7.78
N ARG A 10 24.46 -6.55 8.75
CA ARG A 10 25.40 -6.87 9.83
C ARG A 10 24.81 -7.92 10.80
N ALA A 11 23.54 -7.81 11.17
CA ALA A 11 22.88 -8.82 12.01
C ALA A 11 22.91 -10.19 11.31
N ARG A 12 22.63 -10.21 9.99
CA ARG A 12 22.70 -11.42 9.15
C ARG A 12 24.10 -12.01 9.08
N LYS A 13 25.14 -11.19 8.86
CA LYS A 13 26.54 -11.62 8.85
C LYS A 13 26.98 -12.23 10.19
N LEU A 14 26.42 -11.75 11.29
CA LEU A 14 26.68 -12.26 12.64
C LEU A 14 25.78 -13.45 13.02
N HIS A 15 24.95 -13.96 12.11
CA HIS A 15 23.96 -15.01 12.38
C HIS A 15 23.01 -14.68 13.55
N ARG A 16 22.64 -13.40 13.69
CA ARG A 16 21.72 -12.92 14.73
C ARG A 16 20.37 -12.55 14.14
N VAL A 17 19.30 -12.72 14.93
CA VAL A 17 17.94 -12.32 14.56
C VAL A 17 17.83 -10.81 14.40
N SER A 18 18.51 -10.05 15.25
CA SER A 18 18.53 -8.59 15.22
C SER A 18 19.74 -8.02 15.98
N MET A 19 20.01 -6.73 15.76
CA MET A 19 20.91 -5.90 16.55
C MET A 19 20.13 -4.94 17.46
N THR A 20 20.70 -4.53 18.59
CA THR A 20 20.11 -3.47 19.41
C THR A 20 20.31 -2.10 18.77
N ARG A 21 19.64 -1.07 19.32
CA ARG A 21 19.79 0.30 18.85
C ARG A 21 21.20 0.83 19.09
N GLU A 22 21.79 0.50 20.22
CA GLU A 22 23.15 0.88 20.62
C GLU A 22 24.17 0.29 19.64
N GLU A 23 24.06 -1.03 19.36
CA GLU A 23 24.95 -1.71 18.41
C GLU A 23 24.86 -1.14 16.99
N CYS A 24 23.69 -0.67 16.58
CA CYS A 24 23.54 -0.01 15.29
C CYS A 24 24.11 1.41 15.28
N ASN A 25 23.92 2.18 16.36
CA ASN A 25 24.54 3.49 16.48
C ASN A 25 26.07 3.39 16.43
N GLU A 26 26.66 2.40 17.11
CA GLU A 26 28.09 2.10 17.04
C GLU A 26 28.50 1.72 15.61
N CYS A 27 27.74 0.84 14.95
CA CYS A 27 28.00 0.44 13.57
C CYS A 27 27.97 1.62 12.57
N VAL A 28 27.12 2.62 12.80
CA VAL A 28 27.01 3.79 11.91
C VAL A 28 28.21 4.73 12.06
N GLN A 29 28.88 4.71 13.21
CA GLN A 29 30.10 5.48 13.44
C GLN A 29 31.38 4.72 13.03
N ASP A 30 31.29 3.44 12.66
CA ASP A 30 32.44 2.61 12.27
C ASP A 30 32.98 3.05 10.90
N PRO A 31 34.19 3.65 10.83
CA PRO A 31 34.76 4.12 9.57
C PRO A 31 35.21 2.96 8.65
N ALA A 32 35.43 1.76 9.19
CA ALA A 32 35.86 0.60 8.41
C ALA A 32 34.69 -0.10 7.69
N HIS A 33 33.47 0.04 8.21
CA HIS A 33 32.26 -0.59 7.67
C HIS A 33 31.08 0.39 7.67
N PRO A 34 31.12 1.43 6.82
CA PRO A 34 30.11 2.46 6.85
C PRO A 34 28.74 1.88 6.53
N CYS A 35 27.79 2.09 7.46
CA CYS A 35 26.38 1.84 7.20
C CYS A 35 25.92 2.66 5.99
N PRO A 36 25.12 2.12 5.05
CA PRO A 36 24.60 2.90 3.93
C PRO A 36 23.62 4.00 4.38
N PHE A 37 23.12 3.92 5.61
CA PHE A 37 22.25 4.92 6.22
C PHE A 37 23.01 5.72 7.27
N ASN A 38 22.97 7.05 7.16
CA ASN A 38 23.52 7.92 8.20
C ASN A 38 22.62 7.94 9.45
N ALA A 39 23.16 8.42 10.57
CA ALA A 39 22.46 8.44 11.86
C ALA A 39 21.13 9.22 11.83
N LYS A 40 21.02 10.30 11.03
CA LYS A 40 19.78 11.09 10.92
C LYS A 40 18.71 10.32 10.16
N MET A 41 19.05 9.64 9.07
CA MET A 41 18.13 8.80 8.31
C MET A 41 17.57 7.68 9.19
N LEU A 42 18.45 7.04 9.95
CA LEU A 42 18.07 6.02 10.91
C LEU A 42 17.12 6.61 11.96
N ALA A 43 17.47 7.73 12.60
CA ALA A 43 16.58 8.37 13.57
C ALA A 43 15.16 8.64 12.99
N MET A 44 15.05 9.06 11.73
CA MET A 44 13.75 9.23 11.05
C MET A 44 13.00 7.89 10.85
N MET A 45 13.70 6.82 10.48
CA MET A 45 13.11 5.48 10.33
C MET A 45 12.67 4.84 11.65
N TRP A 46 13.24 5.32 12.76
CA TRP A 46 12.94 4.89 14.12
C TRP A 46 11.71 5.56 14.74
N GLY A 47 11.17 6.60 14.11
CA GLY A 47 10.01 7.32 14.62
C GLY A 47 8.84 6.39 14.96
N ASP A 48 8.02 6.81 15.92
CA ASP A 48 6.87 6.06 16.45
C ASP A 48 5.84 5.80 15.33
N GLY A 49 6.03 4.74 14.58
CA GLY A 49 4.93 4.11 13.85
C GLY A 49 4.05 3.37 14.85
N ASP A 50 2.74 3.33 14.62
CA ASP A 50 1.85 2.41 15.32
C ASP A 50 2.29 0.96 15.04
N HIS A 51 3.07 0.39 15.97
CA HIS A 51 3.72 -0.90 15.83
C HIS A 51 2.86 -2.09 16.23
N GLU A 52 1.72 -1.85 16.87
CA GLU A 52 0.68 -2.86 17.01
C GLU A 52 -0.43 -2.55 16.01
N PRO A 53 -0.38 -3.14 14.80
CA PRO A 53 -1.43 -2.91 13.85
C PRO A 53 -2.63 -3.70 14.38
N ASN A 54 -3.58 -3.02 15.04
CA ASN A 54 -4.81 -3.61 15.58
C ASN A 54 -5.30 -4.69 14.62
N LEU A 55 -5.09 -5.97 14.93
CA LEU A 55 -5.29 -7.08 13.99
C LEU A 55 -6.78 -7.28 13.66
N GLN A 56 -7.66 -6.54 14.34
CA GLN A 56 -9.10 -6.49 14.11
C GLN A 56 -9.51 -5.35 13.18
N THR A 57 -8.57 -4.48 12.78
CA THR A 57 -8.82 -3.39 11.83
C THR A 57 -8.30 -3.78 10.45
N PHE A 58 -9.21 -3.91 9.50
CA PHE A 58 -8.91 -4.25 8.12
C PHE A 58 -8.75 -3.00 7.27
N SER A 59 -7.81 -3.01 6.32
CA SER A 59 -7.61 -1.91 5.37
C SER A 59 -7.17 -2.44 4.01
N PRO A 60 -7.31 -1.67 2.92
CA PRO A 60 -6.90 -2.12 1.59
C PRO A 60 -5.46 -2.67 1.57
N THR A 61 -4.51 -1.98 2.18
CA THR A 61 -3.11 -2.42 2.24
C THR A 61 -2.87 -3.72 3.01
N ARG A 62 -3.76 -4.07 3.96
CA ARG A 62 -3.65 -5.29 4.78
C ARG A 62 -4.32 -6.49 4.12
N LEU A 63 -5.44 -6.25 3.46
CA LEU A 63 -6.21 -7.28 2.77
C LEU A 63 -5.55 -7.72 1.46
N MET A 64 -4.74 -6.85 0.84
CA MET A 64 -4.05 -7.18 -0.40
C MET A 64 -2.81 -8.06 -0.20
N GLY A 65 -2.72 -9.16 -0.95
CA GLY A 65 -1.62 -10.12 -0.92
C GLY A 65 -1.97 -11.40 -0.16
N CYS A 66 -0.97 -12.16 0.30
CA CYS A 66 -1.20 -13.38 1.08
C CYS A 66 -1.60 -13.03 2.54
N PRO A 67 -2.81 -13.40 3.02
CA PRO A 67 -3.26 -13.03 4.36
C PRO A 67 -2.39 -13.61 5.48
N ARG A 68 -1.95 -14.86 5.35
CA ARG A 68 -1.04 -15.50 6.32
C ARG A 68 0.32 -14.80 6.38
N ALA A 69 0.90 -14.44 5.23
CA ALA A 69 2.13 -13.67 5.18
C ALA A 69 1.98 -12.32 5.89
N LYS A 70 0.85 -11.63 5.69
CA LYS A 70 0.54 -10.36 6.36
C LYS A 70 0.39 -10.53 7.87
N TYR A 71 -0.30 -11.57 8.31
CA TYR A 71 -0.41 -11.89 9.73
C TYR A 71 0.97 -12.17 10.35
N LEU A 72 1.80 -13.01 9.71
CA LEU A 72 3.14 -13.33 10.19
C LEU A 72 4.05 -12.11 10.22
N ASP A 73 4.05 -11.28 9.16
CA ASP A 73 4.77 -10.00 9.14
C ASP A 73 4.32 -9.12 10.30
N ALA A 74 3.00 -8.98 10.52
CA ALA A 74 2.45 -8.15 11.58
C ALA A 74 2.68 -8.68 13.00
N HIS A 75 2.72 -10.00 13.22
CA HIS A 75 2.81 -10.60 14.55
C HIS A 75 4.26 -10.87 14.97
N LYS A 76 5.12 -11.30 14.03
CA LYS A 76 6.47 -11.79 14.32
C LYS A 76 7.58 -10.82 13.91
N TYR A 77 7.42 -10.10 12.80
CA TYR A 77 8.52 -9.35 12.18
C TYR A 77 8.39 -7.83 12.27
N SER A 78 7.16 -7.31 12.35
CA SER A 78 6.84 -5.88 12.53
C SER A 78 7.46 -5.28 13.79
N GLN A 79 7.81 -6.14 14.75
CA GLN A 79 8.48 -5.81 16.00
C GLN A 79 9.96 -5.46 15.79
N TYR A 80 10.53 -5.73 14.62
CA TYR A 80 11.90 -5.40 14.26
C TYR A 80 11.96 -4.36 13.15
N LEU A 81 12.94 -3.47 13.24
CA LEU A 81 13.22 -2.46 12.24
C LEU A 81 14.05 -3.09 11.10
N ASP A 82 13.50 -3.18 9.88
CA ASP A 82 14.31 -3.37 8.67
C ASP A 82 14.58 -1.98 8.05
N PRO A 83 15.82 -1.47 8.10
CA PRO A 83 16.14 -0.13 7.59
C PRO A 83 15.89 0.02 6.09
N TYR A 84 16.05 -1.03 5.29
CA TYR A 84 15.81 -0.93 3.85
C TYR A 84 14.32 -0.86 3.54
N LYS A 85 13.49 -1.67 4.22
CA LYS A 85 12.02 -1.60 4.10
C LYS A 85 11.52 -0.25 4.60
N LYS A 86 12.03 0.24 5.72
CA LYS A 86 11.63 1.54 6.29
C LYS A 86 12.13 2.74 5.51
N TRP A 87 13.31 2.65 4.89
CA TRP A 87 13.78 3.68 3.99
C TRP A 87 12.84 3.85 2.79
N ASN A 88 12.39 2.75 2.19
CA ASN A 88 11.42 2.82 1.09
C ASN A 88 10.09 3.42 1.53
N ALA A 89 9.58 3.03 2.70
CA ALA A 89 8.36 3.63 3.26
C ALA A 89 8.53 5.12 3.54
N LEU A 90 9.64 5.52 4.18
CA LEU A 90 9.95 6.91 4.49
C LEU A 90 10.05 7.78 3.23
N ARG A 91 10.70 7.29 2.17
CA ARG A 91 10.73 7.99 0.88
C ARG A 91 9.34 8.19 0.30
N GLY A 92 8.45 7.20 0.42
CA GLY A 92 7.05 7.32 0.04
C GLY A 92 6.36 8.43 0.83
N THR A 93 6.44 8.39 2.17
CA THR A 93 5.85 9.40 3.05
C THR A 93 6.37 10.81 2.76
N MET A 94 7.68 10.97 2.53
CA MET A 94 8.26 12.27 2.17
C MET A 94 7.70 12.78 0.84
N ALA A 95 7.52 11.90 -0.14
CA ALA A 95 6.97 12.27 -1.43
C ALA A 95 5.48 12.63 -1.35
N HIS A 96 4.69 11.87 -0.58
CA HIS A 96 3.28 12.19 -0.31
C HIS A 96 3.13 13.56 0.34
N GLY A 97 3.94 13.88 1.35
CA GLY A 97 3.94 15.19 1.98
C GLY A 97 4.24 16.37 1.02
N PHE A 98 4.97 16.15 -0.08
CA PHE A 98 5.13 17.20 -1.09
C PHE A 98 3.85 17.43 -1.90
N PHE A 99 3.10 16.38 -2.20
CA PHE A 99 1.85 16.48 -2.97
C PHE A 99 0.70 17.00 -2.12
N GLU A 100 0.63 16.65 -0.84
CA GLU A 100 -0.37 17.15 0.11
C GLU A 100 -0.32 18.66 0.34
N ASN A 101 0.85 19.29 0.14
CA ASN A 101 1.02 20.73 0.30
C ASN A 101 0.93 21.50 -1.04
N ALA A 102 0.60 20.82 -2.14
CA ALA A 102 0.41 21.45 -3.43
C ALA A 102 -0.88 22.29 -3.43
N PRO A 103 -0.95 23.38 -4.21
CA PRO A 103 -2.19 24.12 -4.36
C PRO A 103 -3.25 23.27 -5.06
N LEU A 104 -4.53 23.52 -4.75
CA LEU A 104 -5.67 22.89 -5.42
C LEU A 104 -5.53 22.93 -6.94
N ALA A 105 -5.83 21.81 -7.59
CA ALA A 105 -5.89 21.76 -9.03
C ALA A 105 -7.04 22.65 -9.56
N PRO A 106 -6.92 23.22 -10.77
CA PRO A 106 -7.99 24.02 -11.36
C PRO A 106 -9.30 23.22 -11.46
N GLY A 107 -10.40 23.79 -10.97
CA GLY A 107 -11.71 23.16 -11.00
C GLY A 107 -12.02 22.25 -9.80
N VAL A 108 -11.12 22.15 -8.82
CA VAL A 108 -11.38 21.50 -7.53
C VAL A 108 -11.96 22.51 -6.54
N GLU A 109 -13.07 22.18 -5.87
CA GLU A 109 -13.66 23.04 -4.85
C GLU A 109 -12.89 22.96 -3.53
N PHE A 110 -12.55 21.74 -3.10
CA PHE A 110 -11.71 21.45 -1.95
C PHE A 110 -11.16 20.02 -2.06
N GLU A 111 -10.16 19.71 -1.24
CA GLU A 111 -9.54 18.40 -1.18
C GLU A 111 -9.65 17.78 0.22
N ILE A 112 -9.66 16.45 0.25
CA ILE A 112 -9.54 15.65 1.47
C ILE A 112 -8.26 14.83 1.31
N THR A 113 -7.23 15.21 2.06
CA THR A 113 -5.92 14.57 2.06
C THR A 113 -5.77 13.72 3.30
N GLU A 114 -5.32 12.47 3.13
CA GLU A 114 -4.86 11.66 4.26
C GLU A 114 -5.89 11.44 5.40
N GLU A 115 -7.18 11.64 5.14
CA GLU A 115 -8.22 11.45 6.15
C GLU A 115 -8.53 9.96 6.35
N ARG A 116 -8.66 9.53 7.61
CA ARG A 116 -9.01 8.13 7.90
C ARG A 116 -10.51 7.95 7.78
N LEU A 117 -10.92 7.21 6.76
CA LEU A 117 -12.31 6.80 6.53
C LEU A 117 -12.56 5.43 7.16
N GLU A 118 -13.79 5.22 7.63
CA GLU A 118 -14.19 4.00 8.32
C GLU A 118 -15.61 3.59 7.96
N THR A 119 -15.81 2.30 7.73
CA THR A 119 -17.14 1.71 7.59
C THR A 119 -17.17 0.32 8.21
N ILE A 120 -18.38 -0.24 8.33
CA ILE A 120 -18.60 -1.62 8.79
C ILE A 120 -18.92 -2.50 7.60
N ILE A 121 -18.22 -3.63 7.50
CA ILE A 121 -18.48 -4.70 6.54
C ILE A 121 -19.06 -5.89 7.31
N TYR A 122 -20.21 -6.38 6.86
CA TYR A 122 -20.82 -7.56 7.47
C TYR A 122 -20.26 -8.82 6.79
N THR A 123 -19.69 -9.72 7.58
CA THR A 123 -19.06 -10.96 7.12
C THR A 123 -19.70 -12.17 7.81
N ALA A 124 -19.31 -13.39 7.41
CA ALA A 124 -19.65 -14.61 8.13
C ALA A 124 -19.19 -14.61 9.60
N PHE A 125 -18.18 -13.79 9.94
CA PHE A 125 -17.66 -13.62 11.31
C PHE A 125 -18.27 -12.40 12.04
N GLY A 126 -19.39 -11.86 11.53
CA GLY A 126 -20.06 -10.69 12.10
C GLY A 126 -19.57 -9.35 11.52
N PRO A 127 -19.94 -8.21 12.15
CA PRO A 127 -19.53 -6.88 11.69
C PRO A 127 -18.03 -6.65 11.92
N GLN A 128 -17.32 -6.31 10.85
CA GLN A 128 -15.89 -6.04 10.86
C GLN A 128 -15.62 -4.59 10.46
N LYS A 129 -14.67 -3.95 11.16
CA LYS A 129 -14.27 -2.58 10.90
C LYS A 129 -13.31 -2.52 9.71
N PHE A 130 -13.71 -1.81 8.67
CA PHE A 130 -12.89 -1.56 7.49
C PHE A 130 -12.51 -0.08 7.43
N VAL A 131 -11.22 0.19 7.42
CA VAL A 131 -10.66 1.54 7.40
C VAL A 131 -9.77 1.74 6.21
N GLY A 132 -9.72 2.96 5.70
CA GLY A 132 -8.78 3.36 4.66
C GLY A 132 -8.33 4.79 4.87
N LYS A 133 -7.22 5.11 4.22
CA LYS A 133 -6.65 6.45 4.16
C LYS A 133 -6.32 6.69 2.69
N PRO A 134 -7.27 7.17 1.88
CA PRO A 134 -6.95 7.56 0.52
C PRO A 134 -5.91 8.68 0.56
N ASP A 135 -5.00 8.63 -0.41
CA ASP A 135 -3.92 9.59 -0.55
C ASP A 135 -4.47 11.00 -0.81
N LEU A 136 -5.32 11.16 -1.84
CA LEU A 136 -6.00 12.42 -2.17
C LEU A 136 -7.39 12.19 -2.77
N VAL A 137 -8.35 12.97 -2.29
CA VAL A 137 -9.70 13.05 -2.83
C VAL A 137 -9.99 14.49 -3.21
N GLU A 138 -10.15 14.76 -4.49
CA GLU A 138 -10.49 16.07 -5.03
C GLU A 138 -12.00 16.13 -5.21
N VAL A 139 -12.67 17.06 -4.51
CA VAL A 139 -14.10 17.31 -4.70
C VAL A 139 -14.27 18.27 -5.86
N LEU A 140 -14.78 17.77 -6.98
CA LEU A 140 -14.94 18.52 -8.22
C LEU A 140 -16.23 19.35 -8.22
N TYR A 141 -17.26 18.86 -7.54
CA TYR A 141 -18.57 19.48 -7.49
C TYR A 141 -19.40 18.88 -6.36
N VAL A 142 -20.15 19.71 -5.63
CA VAL A 142 -21.15 19.25 -4.66
C VAL A 142 -22.44 20.06 -4.74
N ASP A 143 -23.59 19.37 -4.76
CA ASP A 143 -24.91 19.98 -4.62
C ASP A 143 -25.74 19.33 -3.51
N GLU A 144 -27.04 19.56 -3.49
CA GLU A 144 -27.97 19.01 -2.49
C GLU A 144 -28.14 17.49 -2.60
N THR A 145 -27.89 16.93 -3.79
CA THR A 145 -28.21 15.54 -4.15
C THR A 145 -26.98 14.67 -4.33
N LYS A 146 -25.85 15.24 -4.79
CA LYS A 146 -24.65 14.49 -5.12
C LYS A 146 -23.35 15.25 -4.84
N VAL A 147 -22.29 14.48 -4.65
CA VAL A 147 -20.89 14.93 -4.67
C VAL A 147 -20.14 14.16 -5.75
N VAL A 148 -19.38 14.86 -6.57
CA VAL A 148 -18.55 14.30 -7.63
C VAL A 148 -17.10 14.44 -7.23
N VAL A 149 -16.38 13.32 -7.18
CA VAL A 149 -15.00 13.26 -6.68
C VAL A 149 -14.05 12.60 -7.68
N LYS A 150 -12.80 13.03 -7.63
CA LYS A 150 -11.66 12.32 -8.22
C LYS A 150 -10.78 11.78 -7.09
N LEU A 151 -10.40 10.52 -7.21
CA LEU A 151 -9.54 9.84 -6.25
C LEU A 151 -8.17 9.59 -6.88
N THR A 152 -7.11 10.08 -6.25
CA THR A 152 -5.73 9.90 -6.70
C THR A 152 -4.94 9.09 -5.69
N ASP A 153 -4.24 8.06 -6.16
CA ASP A 153 -3.36 7.20 -5.37
C ASP A 153 -1.92 7.30 -5.90
N TRP A 154 -0.99 7.75 -5.04
CA TRP A 154 0.40 8.01 -5.42
C TRP A 154 1.30 6.84 -5.02
N LYS A 155 2.10 6.38 -5.98
CA LYS A 155 2.97 5.21 -5.82
C LYS A 155 4.41 5.56 -6.13
N SER A 156 5.20 5.78 -5.06
CA SER A 156 6.66 5.84 -5.19
C SER A 156 7.21 4.46 -5.55
N THR A 157 8.00 4.38 -6.62
CA THR A 157 8.66 3.13 -7.03
C THR A 157 10.17 3.30 -7.10
N LYS A 158 10.89 2.18 -7.19
CA LYS A 158 12.33 2.20 -7.46
C LYS A 158 12.61 2.70 -8.89
N GLU A 159 11.77 2.26 -9.83
CA GLU A 159 11.87 2.57 -11.24
C GLU A 159 10.48 2.44 -11.89
N VAL A 160 10.14 3.41 -12.73
CA VAL A 160 8.99 3.41 -13.62
C VAL A 160 9.49 2.96 -15.00
N SER A 161 9.16 1.72 -15.37
CA SER A 161 9.66 1.14 -16.63
C SER A 161 9.18 1.92 -17.87
N HIS A 162 9.99 1.86 -18.93
CA HIS A 162 9.65 2.44 -20.23
C HIS A 162 8.61 1.63 -21.02
N ASP A 163 8.21 0.46 -20.54
CA ASP A 163 7.13 -0.37 -21.11
C ASP A 163 5.97 -0.55 -20.12
N PHE A 164 5.91 0.32 -19.11
CA PHE A 164 4.86 0.28 -18.10
C PHE A 164 3.56 0.88 -18.66
N THR A 165 2.75 0.03 -19.28
CA THR A 165 1.51 0.39 -20.00
C THR A 165 0.23 0.06 -19.25
N GLU A 166 0.30 -0.60 -18.10
CA GLU A 166 -0.87 -0.91 -17.26
C GLU A 166 -0.54 -0.69 -15.79
N ALA A 167 -1.48 -0.12 -15.03
CA ALA A 167 -1.35 -0.04 -13.58
C ALA A 167 -1.35 -1.45 -12.97
N LYS A 168 -0.54 -1.67 -11.92
CA LYS A 168 -0.51 -2.96 -11.24
C LYS A 168 -1.90 -3.32 -10.70
N GLU A 169 -2.32 -4.57 -10.91
CA GLU A 169 -3.65 -5.05 -10.55
C GLU A 169 -3.98 -4.86 -9.06
N ASP A 170 -2.99 -5.03 -8.20
CA ASP A 170 -3.14 -4.84 -6.75
C ASP A 170 -3.40 -3.36 -6.38
N HIS A 171 -2.76 -2.43 -7.08
CA HIS A 171 -3.01 -1.01 -6.91
C HIS A 171 -4.37 -0.59 -7.48
N GLN A 172 -4.78 -1.18 -8.62
CA GLN A 172 -6.13 -0.98 -9.16
C GLN A 172 -7.21 -1.47 -8.18
N LYS A 173 -7.02 -2.64 -7.56
CA LYS A 173 -7.91 -3.15 -6.50
C LYS A 173 -7.92 -2.22 -5.29
N GLN A 174 -6.76 -1.73 -4.86
CA GLN A 174 -6.65 -0.81 -3.74
C GLN A 174 -7.44 0.49 -3.96
N VAL A 175 -7.27 1.15 -5.11
CA VAL A 175 -7.97 2.42 -5.39
C VAL A 175 -9.49 2.20 -5.51
N ASN A 176 -9.94 1.06 -6.04
CA ASN A 176 -11.36 0.69 -6.03
C ASN A 176 -11.91 0.46 -4.61
N MET A 177 -11.13 -0.13 -3.70
CA MET A 177 -11.55 -0.24 -2.29
C MET A 177 -11.68 1.12 -1.61
N TYR A 178 -10.82 2.08 -1.95
CA TYR A 178 -10.95 3.46 -1.47
C TYR A 178 -12.16 4.17 -2.07
N ALA A 179 -12.47 3.94 -3.35
CA ALA A 179 -13.71 4.43 -3.97
C ALA A 179 -14.96 3.88 -3.24
N TYR A 180 -14.95 2.59 -2.90
CA TYR A 180 -15.99 1.97 -2.09
C TYR A 180 -16.12 2.64 -0.71
N LEU A 181 -15.01 2.85 0.00
CA LEU A 181 -15.00 3.53 1.31
C LEU A 181 -15.56 4.94 1.21
N LEU A 182 -15.13 5.71 0.21
CA LEU A 182 -15.60 7.08 -0.01
C LEU A 182 -17.11 7.12 -0.23
N ALA A 183 -17.63 6.24 -1.09
CA ALA A 183 -19.05 6.19 -1.38
C ALA A 183 -19.91 5.91 -0.13
N ARG A 184 -19.35 5.21 0.87
CA ARG A 184 -20.04 4.86 2.11
C ARG A 184 -19.87 5.88 3.23
N THR A 185 -18.82 6.70 3.20
CA THR A 185 -18.40 7.50 4.37
C THR A 185 -18.42 9.00 4.11
N LEU A 186 -18.15 9.43 2.88
CA LEU A 186 -18.11 10.85 2.52
C LEU A 186 -19.43 11.59 2.79
N PRO A 187 -20.64 11.00 2.60
CA PRO A 187 -21.90 11.68 2.93
C PRO A 187 -21.98 12.07 4.40
N GLU A 188 -21.59 11.17 5.30
CA GLU A 188 -21.57 11.44 6.75
C GLU A 188 -20.50 12.46 7.11
N TYR A 189 -19.30 12.34 6.53
CA TYR A 189 -18.21 13.28 6.71
C TYR A 189 -18.60 14.72 6.34
N LEU A 190 -19.39 14.89 5.28
CA LEU A 190 -19.90 16.19 4.83
C LEU A 190 -21.16 16.65 5.58
N GLY A 191 -21.65 15.89 6.55
CA GLY A 191 -22.89 16.20 7.28
C GLY A 191 -24.16 16.07 6.43
N ARG A 192 -24.11 15.32 5.32
CA ARG A 192 -25.20 15.14 4.34
C ARG A 192 -25.42 13.63 4.07
N PRO A 193 -26.04 12.87 4.98
CA PRO A 193 -26.11 11.40 4.90
C PRO A 193 -26.85 10.85 3.67
N ASN A 194 -27.70 11.64 3.03
CA ASN A 194 -28.44 11.24 1.82
C ASN A 194 -27.73 11.63 0.50
N LEU A 195 -26.51 12.17 0.58
CA LEU A 195 -25.76 12.63 -0.58
C LEU A 195 -25.24 11.44 -1.39
N GLN A 196 -25.52 11.42 -2.69
CA GLN A 196 -24.97 10.41 -3.59
C GLN A 196 -23.50 10.74 -3.91
N VAL A 197 -22.59 9.81 -3.66
CA VAL A 197 -21.19 9.95 -4.08
C VAL A 197 -21.00 9.37 -5.47
N ILE A 198 -20.47 10.19 -6.38
CA ILE A 198 -20.06 9.78 -7.72
C ILE A 198 -18.54 9.88 -7.79
N VAL A 199 -17.88 8.73 -7.83
CA VAL A 199 -16.44 8.66 -8.11
C VAL A 199 -16.27 8.77 -9.62
N ASP A 200 -15.93 9.97 -10.08
CA ASP A 200 -15.88 10.32 -11.49
C ASP A 200 -14.62 9.76 -12.16
N GLU A 201 -13.48 9.90 -11.48
CA GLU A 201 -12.18 9.44 -11.95
C GLU A 201 -11.41 8.76 -10.82
N LEU A 202 -10.86 7.59 -11.12
CA LEU A 202 -9.78 6.96 -10.37
C LEU A 202 -8.48 7.28 -11.08
N GLU A 203 -7.47 7.67 -10.34
CA GLU A 203 -6.13 7.92 -10.85
C GLU A 203 -5.08 7.21 -10.00
N ILE A 204 -4.11 6.57 -10.66
CA ILE A 204 -2.89 6.06 -10.01
C ILE A 204 -1.70 6.73 -10.65
N VAL A 205 -0.89 7.39 -9.84
CA VAL A 205 0.32 8.10 -10.28
C VAL A 205 1.55 7.37 -9.75
N TYR A 206 2.30 6.76 -10.66
CA TYR A 206 3.59 6.16 -10.34
C TYR A 206 4.71 7.15 -10.59
N PHE A 207 5.67 7.23 -9.69
CA PHE A 207 6.80 8.12 -9.86
C PHE A 207 8.08 7.53 -9.28
N ASP A 208 9.18 7.86 -9.94
CA ASP A 208 10.54 7.77 -9.44
C ASP A 208 11.23 9.14 -9.59
N MET A 209 12.55 9.21 -9.35
CA MET A 209 13.29 10.48 -9.42
C MET A 209 13.47 11.03 -10.85
N GLY A 210 13.23 10.24 -11.89
CA GLY A 210 13.44 10.60 -13.30
C GLY A 210 12.20 10.48 -14.18
N LYS A 211 11.12 9.85 -13.72
CA LYS A 211 9.92 9.60 -14.53
C LYS A 211 8.66 9.52 -13.68
N VAL A 212 7.56 9.97 -14.28
CA VAL A 212 6.18 9.82 -13.78
C VAL A 212 5.38 9.04 -14.82
N ARG A 213 4.43 8.22 -14.37
CA ARG A 213 3.44 7.52 -15.21
C ARG A 213 2.07 7.63 -14.55
N ARG A 214 1.06 8.04 -15.31
CA ARG A 214 -0.31 8.21 -14.81
C ARG A 214 -1.23 7.20 -15.50
N PHE A 215 -2.16 6.64 -14.75
CA PHE A 215 -3.24 5.82 -15.27
C PHE A 215 -4.54 6.38 -14.70
N ASN A 216 -5.59 6.46 -15.51
CA ASN A 216 -6.90 6.87 -15.04
C ASN A 216 -8.02 5.96 -15.54
N SER A 217 -9.22 6.12 -14.97
CA SER A 217 -10.40 5.35 -15.34
C SER A 217 -11.25 5.98 -16.46
N LYS A 218 -10.87 7.16 -16.98
CA LYS A 218 -11.68 7.92 -17.94
C LYS A 218 -11.37 7.57 -19.39
N CYS A 219 -10.09 7.46 -19.72
CA CYS A 219 -9.65 7.23 -21.08
C CYS A 219 -8.24 6.63 -21.13
N SER A 220 -7.89 6.03 -22.27
CA SER A 220 -6.50 5.64 -22.49
C SER A 220 -5.65 6.91 -22.56
N LEU A 221 -4.51 6.91 -21.87
CA LEU A 221 -3.57 8.02 -21.92
C LEU A 221 -2.45 7.69 -22.91
N ILE A 222 -1.85 8.74 -23.48
CA ILE A 222 -0.68 8.61 -24.35
C ILE A 222 0.53 9.17 -23.62
N ASP A 223 1.62 8.41 -23.61
CA ASP A 223 2.85 8.82 -22.94
C ASP A 223 4.10 8.33 -23.68
N ARG A 224 5.26 8.85 -23.30
CA ARG A 224 6.56 8.54 -23.91
C ARG A 224 7.10 7.21 -23.39
N GLY A 225 7.53 6.37 -24.34
CA GLY A 225 8.18 5.09 -24.09
C GLY A 225 9.70 5.14 -24.17
N LYS A 226 10.30 4.12 -24.82
CA LYS A 226 11.75 4.01 -25.01
C LYS A 226 12.20 4.99 -26.12
N LEU A 227 13.40 5.55 -25.97
CA LEU A 227 14.05 6.33 -27.04
C LEU A 227 14.33 5.40 -28.24
N LEU A 228 13.87 5.77 -29.43
CA LEU A 228 14.04 5.00 -30.65
C LEU A 228 15.47 5.11 -31.19
N THR A 229 15.90 4.10 -31.95
CA THR A 229 17.19 4.08 -32.64
C THR A 229 17.06 4.65 -34.05
N PRO A 230 18.05 5.45 -34.53
CA PRO A 230 19.23 5.93 -33.80
C PRO A 230 18.87 7.04 -32.79
N ARG A 231 19.56 7.05 -31.64
CA ARG A 231 19.29 8.02 -30.56
C ARG A 231 19.46 9.48 -30.97
N SER A 232 20.28 9.75 -31.99
CA SER A 232 20.51 11.09 -32.55
C SER A 232 19.24 11.74 -33.10
N ALA A 233 18.20 10.96 -33.44
CA ALA A 233 16.92 11.48 -33.90
C ALA A 233 16.06 12.06 -32.77
N GLY A 234 16.36 11.77 -31.49
CA GLY A 234 15.59 12.27 -30.34
C GLY A 234 14.13 11.81 -30.29
N ARG A 235 13.76 10.78 -31.07
CA ARG A 235 12.38 10.28 -31.16
C ARG A 235 12.11 9.25 -30.09
N TYR A 236 10.95 9.31 -29.46
CA TYR A 236 10.49 8.34 -28.48
C TYR A 236 9.39 7.48 -29.07
N ALA A 237 9.29 6.23 -28.61
CA ALA A 237 8.09 5.42 -28.83
C ALA A 237 6.90 6.09 -28.15
N GLU A 238 5.75 6.01 -28.79
CA GLU A 238 4.47 6.37 -28.18
C GLU A 238 3.90 5.13 -27.49
N LEU A 239 3.40 5.30 -26.28
CA LEU A 239 2.74 4.25 -25.50
C LEU A 239 1.30 4.65 -25.25
N GLU A 240 0.40 3.70 -25.51
CA GLU A 240 -0.94 3.76 -24.97
C GLU A 240 -0.96 3.14 -23.58
N LEU A 241 -1.47 3.89 -22.61
CA LEU A 241 -1.61 3.48 -21.22
C LEU A 241 -3.05 3.01 -21.01
N MET A 242 -3.19 1.77 -20.54
CA MET A 242 -4.47 1.14 -20.29
C MET A 242 -5.22 1.84 -19.16
N GLN A 243 -6.54 1.91 -19.32
CA GLN A 243 -7.43 2.48 -18.32
C GLN A 243 -7.49 1.64 -17.05
N ILE A 244 -7.64 2.31 -15.91
CA ILE A 244 -8.01 1.67 -14.65
C ILE A 244 -9.46 1.19 -14.77
N GLN A 245 -9.69 -0.08 -14.47
CA GLN A 245 -11.05 -0.60 -14.44
C GLN A 245 -11.75 -0.17 -13.15
N HIS A 246 -12.81 0.64 -13.30
CA HIS A 246 -13.72 0.91 -12.19
C HIS A 246 -14.59 -0.33 -11.93
N LYS A 247 -14.65 -0.75 -10.67
CA LYS A 247 -15.44 -1.90 -10.23
C LYS A 247 -16.73 -1.41 -9.59
N ASP A 248 -17.80 -2.15 -9.80
CA ASP A 248 -19.09 -1.84 -9.21
C ASP A 248 -19.08 -2.03 -7.68
N MET A 249 -19.98 -1.33 -7.00
CA MET A 249 -20.02 -1.28 -5.54
C MET A 249 -20.38 -2.63 -4.89
N GLU A 250 -21.20 -3.44 -5.57
CA GLU A 250 -21.62 -4.75 -5.08
C GLU A 250 -20.45 -5.74 -5.14
N PHE A 251 -19.78 -5.82 -6.30
CA PHE A 251 -18.54 -6.58 -6.46
C PHE A 251 -17.49 -6.15 -5.45
N MET A 252 -17.29 -4.85 -5.24
CA MET A 252 -16.28 -4.37 -4.29
C MET A 252 -16.65 -4.70 -2.83
N HIS A 253 -17.93 -4.64 -2.47
CA HIS A 253 -18.39 -5.08 -1.15
C HIS A 253 -18.04 -6.56 -0.92
N ASP A 254 -18.44 -7.43 -1.84
CA ASP A 254 -18.25 -8.87 -1.71
C ASP A 254 -16.76 -9.23 -1.72
N PHE A 255 -15.98 -8.59 -2.59
CA PHE A 255 -14.54 -8.76 -2.62
C PHE A 255 -13.87 -8.36 -1.30
N ILE A 256 -14.26 -7.23 -0.71
CA ILE A 256 -13.74 -6.79 0.60
C ILE A 256 -14.14 -7.79 1.68
N ALA A 257 -15.40 -8.23 1.70
CA ALA A 257 -15.90 -9.19 2.68
C ALA A 257 -15.12 -10.52 2.61
N THR A 258 -14.93 -11.08 1.42
CA THR A 258 -14.13 -12.30 1.21
C THR A 258 -12.70 -12.12 1.70
N LEU A 259 -12.04 -11.00 1.39
CA LEU A 259 -10.67 -10.77 1.86
C LEU A 259 -10.57 -10.62 3.38
N ILE A 260 -11.59 -10.02 4.02
CA ILE A 260 -11.65 -9.95 5.49
C ILE A 260 -11.81 -11.35 6.08
N GLU A 261 -12.71 -12.17 5.52
CA GLU A 261 -12.92 -13.56 5.93
C GLU A 261 -11.63 -14.37 5.79
N ASP A 262 -10.96 -14.31 4.64
CA ASP A 262 -9.66 -14.96 4.40
C ASP A 262 -8.60 -14.51 5.41
N ALA A 263 -8.60 -13.24 5.80
CA ALA A 263 -7.66 -12.70 6.79
C ALA A 263 -7.96 -13.17 8.22
N ILE A 264 -9.25 -13.30 8.58
CA ILE A 264 -9.68 -13.87 9.86
C ILE A 264 -9.33 -15.35 9.92
N GLU A 265 -9.63 -16.11 8.87
CA GLU A 265 -9.29 -17.52 8.78
C GLU A 265 -7.78 -17.74 8.85
N ALA A 266 -6.98 -16.94 8.16
CA ALA A 266 -5.52 -17.06 8.22
C ALA A 266 -4.94 -16.72 9.59
N ARG A 267 -5.58 -15.83 10.35
CA ARG A 267 -5.22 -15.48 11.73
C ARG A 267 -5.56 -16.60 12.70
N ASP A 268 -6.76 -17.17 12.58
CA ASP A 268 -7.30 -18.15 13.52
C ASP A 268 -6.81 -19.58 13.21
N ASN A 269 -6.51 -19.87 11.94
CA ASN A 269 -6.00 -21.16 11.44
C ASN A 269 -4.61 -20.99 10.80
N LEU A 270 -3.60 -20.83 11.66
CA LEU A 270 -2.22 -20.53 11.24
C LEU A 270 -1.56 -21.64 10.43
N ALA A 271 -1.88 -22.90 10.73
CA ALA A 271 -1.36 -24.05 9.99
C ALA A 271 -2.00 -24.12 8.59
N PRO A 272 -1.24 -24.03 7.48
CA PRO A 272 -1.78 -24.32 6.16
C PRO A 272 -2.22 -25.79 6.07
N ALA A 273 -3.32 -26.06 5.37
CA ALA A 273 -3.73 -27.42 5.06
C ALA A 273 -2.61 -28.13 4.27
N TYR A 274 -1.97 -29.10 4.89
CA TYR A 274 -0.77 -29.77 4.37
C TYR A 274 -1.05 -31.12 3.70
N GLU A 275 -2.30 -31.34 3.27
CA GLU A 275 -2.74 -32.58 2.60
C GLU A 275 -3.23 -32.30 1.17
N GLY A 276 -2.79 -33.15 0.23
CA GLY A 276 -3.18 -33.15 -1.18
C GLY A 276 -2.62 -31.99 -2.02
N ASP A 277 -3.26 -31.70 -3.16
CA ASP A 277 -2.92 -30.60 -4.09
C ASP A 277 -3.02 -29.18 -3.47
N LYS A 278 -3.51 -29.08 -2.22
CA LYS A 278 -3.68 -27.84 -1.45
C LYS A 278 -2.43 -27.41 -0.69
N ALA A 279 -1.40 -28.26 -0.60
CA ALA A 279 -0.09 -27.94 -0.02
C ALA A 279 0.79 -27.06 -0.95
N ARG A 280 0.20 -26.18 -1.77
CA ARG A 280 0.97 -25.26 -2.61
C ARG A 280 1.55 -24.14 -1.74
N LEU A 281 2.79 -24.32 -1.32
CA LEU A 281 3.60 -23.22 -0.80
C LEU A 281 3.64 -22.10 -1.84
N CYS A 282 3.26 -20.89 -1.46
CA CYS A 282 3.25 -19.74 -2.36
C CYS A 282 4.66 -19.52 -2.90
N PRO A 283 4.94 -19.74 -4.21
CA PRO A 283 6.28 -19.64 -4.74
C PRO A 283 6.82 -18.23 -4.46
N TYR A 284 8.05 -18.15 -3.94
CA TYR A 284 8.73 -16.89 -3.58
C TYR A 284 8.20 -16.13 -2.35
N CYS A 285 7.31 -16.71 -1.54
CA CYS A 285 6.92 -16.08 -0.27
C CYS A 285 8.08 -16.17 0.75
N PRO A 286 8.52 -15.05 1.36
CA PRO A 286 9.61 -15.07 2.34
C PRO A 286 9.25 -15.81 3.64
N PHE A 287 7.96 -16.06 3.89
CA PHE A 287 7.45 -16.75 5.08
C PHE A 287 7.14 -18.23 4.85
N GLN A 288 7.58 -18.81 3.73
CA GLN A 288 7.34 -20.23 3.44
C GLN A 288 7.82 -21.14 4.58
N ILE A 289 9.04 -20.93 5.08
CA ILE A 289 9.65 -21.77 6.12
C ILE A 289 8.81 -21.73 7.40
N GLU A 290 8.34 -20.55 7.78
CA GLU A 290 7.49 -20.35 8.95
C GLU A 290 6.11 -20.99 8.79
N CYS A 291 5.53 -20.90 7.58
CA CYS A 291 4.25 -21.55 7.31
C CYS A 291 4.38 -23.08 7.36
N VAL A 292 5.50 -23.63 6.88
CA VAL A 292 5.81 -25.05 7.00
C VAL A 292 6.01 -25.45 8.46
N ALA A 293 6.79 -24.69 9.22
CA ALA A 293 7.02 -24.96 10.64
C ALA A 293 5.71 -25.00 11.44
N LEU A 294 4.83 -23.99 11.25
CA LEU A 294 3.51 -23.96 11.88
C LEU A 294 2.62 -25.14 11.49
N ALA A 295 2.72 -25.60 10.24
CA ALA A 295 1.99 -26.78 9.79
C ALA A 295 2.49 -28.08 10.46
N MET A 296 3.78 -28.17 10.75
CA MET A 296 4.39 -29.32 11.41
C MET A 296 4.12 -29.33 12.91
N GLU A 297 4.04 -28.15 13.56
CA GLU A 297 3.70 -28.02 14.98
C GLU A 297 2.24 -28.34 15.30
N GLY A 298 1.33 -28.13 14.33
CA GLY A 298 -0.11 -28.43 14.48
C GLY A 298 -0.51 -29.89 14.26
N ARG A 299 0.46 -30.79 14.04
CA ARG A 299 0.27 -32.25 13.88
C ARG A 299 0.77 -33.01 15.11
#